data_AF-A0A373TJR0-F1
#
_entry.id   AF-A0A373TJR0-F1
#
_cell.length_a   1.000
_cell.length_b   1.000
_cell.length_c   1.000
_cell.angle_alpha   90.00
_cell.angle_beta   90.00
_cell.angle_gamma   90.00
#
_symmetry.space_group_name_H-M   'P 1'
#
loop_
_entity.id
_entity.type
_entity.pdbx_description
1 polymer ?
#
loop_
_entity_poly.entity_id
_entity_poly.type
_entity_poly.pdbx_seq_one_letter_code
_entity_poly.pdbx_strand_id
1 'polypeptide(L)'
;MPFYVKGEKIYHYLNAFGLTPWMCLHLFYIMILYLYTWMTGYGYADAALPACEALFDHLSWVIIVSEVVMLPVFLYWFYVVVCGKTTLPRWMAAGNVLVFYCILYVIKSILPDTAFRLGFTNGLMSESMIFFFILIWILGSKTAEK
;
A
#
# COMPACT_ATOMS: atom_id res chain seq x y z
N MET A 1 8.46 13.07 16.93
CA MET A 1 9.89 13.10 16.53
C MET A 1 9.97 13.48 15.06
N PRO A 2 10.62 14.59 14.67
CA PRO A 2 10.83 14.87 13.26
C PRO A 2 11.93 13.93 12.72
N PHE A 3 11.56 13.05 11.79
CA PHE A 3 12.50 12.21 11.05
C PHE A 3 13.29 13.09 10.08
N TYR A 4 14.58 13.31 10.36
CA TYR A 4 15.44 14.07 9.45
C TYR A 4 15.94 13.17 8.32
N VAL A 5 15.58 13.52 7.09
CA VAL A 5 16.06 12.87 5.86
C VAL A 5 16.97 13.84 5.13
N LYS A 6 18.23 13.46 4.89
CA LYS A 6 19.13 14.26 4.06
C LYS A 6 18.63 14.24 2.61
N GLY A 7 17.99 15.33 2.16
CA GLY A 7 17.24 15.39 0.89
C GLY A 7 15.71 15.49 1.05
N GLU A 8 15.26 16.13 2.13
CA GLU A 8 13.85 16.29 2.51
C GLU A 8 12.91 16.73 1.38
N LYS A 9 13.34 17.65 0.51
CA LYS A 9 12.54 18.11 -0.64
C LYS A 9 12.19 16.97 -1.60
N ILE A 10 13.17 16.15 -1.98
CA ILE A 10 12.97 15.03 -2.92
C ILE A 10 12.04 13.99 -2.29
N TYR A 11 12.21 13.69 -1.00
CA TYR A 11 11.33 12.80 -0.27
C TYR A 11 9.89 13.31 -0.22
N HIS A 12 9.70 14.61 0.05
CA HIS A 12 8.38 15.23 0.13
C HIS A 12 7.64 15.16 -1.22
N TYR A 13 8.32 15.50 -2.32
CA TYR A 13 7.74 15.40 -3.66
C TYR A 13 7.42 13.96 -4.06
N LEU A 14 8.32 13.02 -3.78
CA LEU A 14 8.08 11.59 -4.04
C LEU A 14 6.88 11.08 -3.23
N ASN A 15 6.77 11.45 -1.95
CA ASN A 15 5.67 11.01 -1.11
C ASN A 15 4.32 11.62 -1.57
N ALA A 16 4.29 12.91 -1.90
CA ALA A 16 3.10 13.55 -2.46
C ALA A 16 2.68 12.90 -3.80
N PHE A 17 3.67 12.59 -4.65
CA PHE A 17 3.43 11.93 -5.92
C PHE A 17 2.97 10.48 -5.75
N GLY A 18 3.46 9.76 -4.75
CA GLY A 18 3.00 8.40 -4.40
C GLY A 18 1.63 8.36 -3.72
N LEU A 19 1.24 9.42 -3.01
CA LEU A 19 -0.09 9.52 -2.38
C LEU A 19 -1.22 9.61 -3.41
N THR A 20 -0.94 10.23 -4.57
CA THR A 20 -1.94 10.44 -5.63
C THR A 20 -2.45 9.11 -6.21
N PRO A 21 -1.61 8.18 -6.72
CA PRO A 21 -2.06 6.87 -7.18
C PRO A 21 -2.66 6.02 -6.05
N TRP A 22 -2.20 6.19 -4.79
CA TRP A 22 -2.79 5.51 -3.64
C TRP A 22 -4.26 5.94 -3.41
N MET A 23 -4.55 7.24 -3.49
CA MET A 23 -5.91 7.76 -3.40
C MET A 23 -6.76 7.33 -4.61
N CYS A 24 -6.19 7.28 -5.81
CA CYS A 24 -6.88 6.78 -7.00
C CYS A 24 -7.28 5.30 -6.86
N LEU A 25 -6.39 4.45 -6.35
CA LEU A 25 -6.70 3.05 -6.04
C LEU A 25 -7.85 2.92 -5.03
N HIS A 26 -7.83 3.71 -3.96
CA HIS A 26 -8.91 3.71 -2.97
C HIS A 26 -10.25 4.10 -3.57
N LEU A 27 -10.28 5.17 -4.37
CA LEU A 27 -11.50 5.61 -5.06
C LEU A 27 -12.00 4.52 -6.00
N PHE A 28 -11.13 3.88 -6.77
CA PHE A 28 -11.50 2.80 -7.68
C PHE A 28 -12.17 1.62 -6.94
N TYR A 29 -11.59 1.14 -5.83
CA TYR A 29 -12.19 0.04 -5.06
C TYR A 29 -13.51 0.46 -4.38
N ILE A 30 -13.59 1.68 -3.84
CA ILE A 30 -14.83 2.20 -3.24
C ILE A 30 -15.93 2.29 -4.28
N MET A 31 -15.63 2.68 -5.52
CA MET A 31 -16.60 2.73 -6.61
C MET A 31 -17.21 1.35 -6.89
N ILE A 32 -16.41 0.28 -6.90
CA ILE A 32 -16.91 -1.09 -7.10
C ILE A 32 -17.86 -1.50 -5.97
N LEU A 33 -17.46 -1.26 -4.72
CA LEU A 33 -18.27 -1.60 -3.54
C LEU A 33 -19.58 -0.79 -3.49
N TYR A 34 -19.50 0.50 -3.79
CA TYR A 34 -20.65 1.38 -3.86
C TYR A 34 -21.62 0.96 -4.98
N LEU A 35 -21.10 0.64 -6.17
CA LEU A 35 -21.92 0.16 -7.28
C LEU A 35 -22.68 -1.12 -6.91
N TYR A 36 -21.99 -2.10 -6.32
CA TYR A 36 -22.59 -3.36 -5.89
C TYR A 36 -23.73 -3.14 -4.87
N THR A 37 -23.45 -2.36 -3.83
CA THR A 37 -24.40 -2.09 -2.75
C THR A 37 -25.61 -1.30 -3.24
N TRP A 38 -25.38 -0.31 -4.09
CA TRP A 38 -26.46 0.48 -4.70
C TRP A 38 -27.33 -0.40 -5.60
N MET A 39 -26.75 -1.16 -6.54
CA MET A 39 -27.54 -2.00 -7.45
C MET A 39 -28.36 -3.06 -6.71
N THR A 40 -27.78 -3.67 -5.67
CA THR A 40 -28.49 -4.65 -4.83
C THR A 40 -29.61 -4.00 -4.02
N GLY A 41 -29.42 -2.77 -3.54
CA GLY A 41 -30.40 -2.02 -2.75
C GLY A 41 -31.59 -1.47 -3.56
N TYR A 42 -31.45 -1.31 -4.88
CA TYR A 42 -32.47 -0.72 -5.76
C TYR A 42 -33.12 -1.73 -6.73
N GLY A 43 -32.97 -3.03 -6.48
CA GLY A 43 -33.65 -4.08 -7.24
C GLY A 43 -32.94 -4.54 -8.52
N TYR A 44 -31.68 -4.14 -8.73
CA TYR A 44 -30.83 -4.57 -9.84
C TYR A 44 -29.82 -5.65 -9.43
N ALA A 45 -30.16 -6.49 -8.46
CA ALA A 45 -29.24 -7.48 -7.87
C ALA A 45 -28.64 -8.44 -8.92
N ASP A 46 -29.44 -8.87 -9.90
CA ASP A 46 -29.00 -9.78 -10.95
C ASP A 46 -27.93 -9.16 -11.89
N ALA A 47 -27.93 -7.84 -12.03
CA ALA A 47 -26.96 -7.09 -12.84
C ALA A 47 -25.80 -6.51 -12.01
N ALA A 48 -25.85 -6.59 -10.67
CA ALA A 48 -24.88 -5.97 -9.79
C ALA A 48 -23.47 -6.56 -9.97
N LEU A 49 -23.35 -7.89 -9.95
CA LEU A 49 -22.07 -8.58 -10.18
C LEU A 49 -21.51 -8.33 -11.59
N PRO A 50 -22.29 -8.53 -12.68
CA PRO A 50 -21.82 -8.22 -14.03
C PRO A 50 -21.34 -6.78 -14.21
N ALA A 51 -22.02 -5.81 -13.60
CA ALA A 51 -21.62 -4.40 -13.68
C ALA A 51 -20.31 -4.13 -12.93
N CYS A 52 -20.11 -4.73 -11.76
CA CYS A 52 -18.85 -4.65 -11.02
C CYS A 52 -17.69 -5.31 -11.78
N GLU A 53 -17.92 -6.47 -12.41
CA GLU A 53 -16.92 -7.17 -13.22
C GLU A 53 -16.52 -6.35 -14.45
N ALA A 54 -17.49 -5.79 -15.18
CA ALA A 54 -17.22 -4.92 -16.32
C ALA A 54 -16.43 -3.67 -15.91
N LEU A 55 -16.81 -3.04 -14.79
CA LEU A 55 -16.09 -1.88 -14.26
C LEU A 55 -14.66 -2.24 -13.86
N PHE A 56 -14.46 -3.40 -13.23
CA PHE A 56 -13.14 -3.90 -12.90
C PHE A 56 -12.31 -4.18 -14.16
N ASP A 57 -12.85 -4.87 -15.15
CA ASP A 57 -12.14 -5.22 -16.38
C ASP A 57 -11.62 -3.97 -17.11
N HIS A 58 -12.46 -2.94 -17.26
CA HIS A 58 -12.10 -1.69 -17.93
C HIS A 58 -11.07 -0.82 -17.18
N LEU A 59 -11.01 -0.92 -15.85
CA LEU A 59 -10.17 -0.05 -15.01
C LEU A 59 -9.07 -0.81 -14.27
N SER A 60 -8.96 -2.13 -14.42
CA SER A 60 -7.96 -2.98 -13.75
C SER A 60 -6.52 -2.52 -14.02
N TRP A 61 -6.25 -1.94 -15.19
CA TRP A 61 -4.96 -1.35 -15.55
C TRP A 61 -4.49 -0.25 -14.58
N VAL A 62 -5.43 0.46 -13.94
CA VAL A 62 -5.13 1.49 -12.92
C VAL A 62 -4.36 0.90 -11.75
N ILE A 63 -4.61 -0.37 -11.41
CA ILE A 63 -3.92 -1.08 -10.33
C ILE A 63 -2.43 -1.16 -10.65
N ILE A 64 -2.09 -1.69 -11.82
CA ILE A 64 -0.70 -1.89 -12.26
C ILE A 64 0.01 -0.54 -12.40
N VAL A 65 -0.63 0.45 -13.03
CA VAL A 65 -0.04 1.79 -13.20
C VAL A 65 0.22 2.44 -11.84
N SER A 66 -0.72 2.33 -10.90
CA SER A 66 -0.57 2.89 -9.56
C SER A 66 0.59 2.23 -8.82
N GLU A 67 0.72 0.91 -8.86
CA GLU A 67 1.83 0.18 -8.24
C GLU A 67 3.19 0.62 -8.81
N VAL A 68 3.30 0.72 -10.14
CA VAL A 68 4.54 1.15 -10.81
C VAL A 68 4.92 2.57 -10.42
N VAL A 69 3.96 3.48 -10.31
CA VAL A 69 4.21 4.88 -9.93
C VAL A 69 4.61 5.02 -8.46
N MET A 70 4.12 4.13 -7.58
CA MET A 70 4.46 4.16 -6.15
C MET A 70 5.83 3.52 -5.83
N LEU A 71 6.30 2.56 -6.64
CA LEU A 71 7.58 1.86 -6.43
C LEU A 71 8.78 2.80 -6.24
N PRO A 72 8.99 3.86 -7.05
CA PRO A 72 10.11 4.80 -6.86
C PRO A 72 10.17 5.42 -5.46
N VAL A 73 9.02 5.70 -4.85
CA VAL A 73 8.94 6.31 -3.51
C VAL A 73 9.51 5.34 -2.47
N PHE A 74 9.09 4.08 -2.54
CA PHE A 74 9.55 3.03 -1.63
C PHE A 74 11.01 2.65 -1.85
N LEU A 75 11.46 2.57 -3.10
CA LEU A 75 12.86 2.30 -3.45
C LEU A 75 13.78 3.42 -2.97
N TYR A 76 13.38 4.68 -3.17
CA TYR A 76 14.12 5.83 -2.66
C TYR A 76 14.18 5.80 -1.13
N TRP A 77 13.07 5.50 -0.46
CA TRP A 77 13.04 5.37 1.00
C TRP A 77 13.97 4.26 1.50
N PHE A 78 13.94 3.09 0.88
CA PHE A 78 14.85 1.99 1.19
C PHE A 78 16.33 2.40 1.04
N TYR A 79 16.67 3.05 -0.07
CA TYR A 79 18.01 3.56 -0.32
C TYR A 79 18.49 4.55 0.75
N VAL A 80 17.65 5.52 1.13
CA VAL A 80 18.01 6.53 2.14
C VAL A 80 18.25 5.88 3.52
N VAL A 81 17.44 4.89 3.90
CA VAL A 81 17.61 4.14 5.16
C VAL A 81 18.89 3.30 5.16
N VAL A 82 19.17 2.57 4.07
CA VAL A 82 20.40 1.76 3.95
C VAL A 82 21.65 2.63 3.98
N CYS A 83 21.64 3.78 3.30
CA CYS A 83 22.76 4.72 3.31
C CYS A 83 22.96 5.43 4.66
N GLY A 84 22.08 5.24 5.65
CA GLY A 84 22.13 5.96 6.93
C GLY A 84 21.98 7.46 6.78
N LYS A 85 21.23 7.92 5.76
CA LYS A 85 20.89 9.34 5.54
C LYS A 85 19.65 9.77 6.34
N THR A 86 19.14 8.88 7.19
CA THR A 86 18.03 9.12 8.13
C THR A 86 18.49 9.02 9.57
N THR A 87 17.66 9.49 10.51
CA THR A 87 17.84 9.29 11.96
C THR A 87 17.57 7.85 12.42
N LEU A 88 17.16 6.97 11.51
CA LEU A 88 16.82 5.58 11.81
C LEU A 88 18.07 4.69 11.75
N PRO A 89 18.19 3.70 12.64
CA PRO A 89 19.30 2.76 12.59
C PRO A 89 19.24 1.94 11.30
N ARG A 90 20.41 1.66 10.69
CA ARG A 90 20.52 0.99 9.38
C ARG A 90 19.83 -0.38 9.32
N TRP A 91 19.72 -1.08 10.45
CA TRP A 91 19.00 -2.35 10.51
C TRP A 91 17.50 -2.20 10.20
N MET A 92 16.92 -1.02 10.38
CA MET A 92 15.53 -0.74 10.03
C MET A 92 15.25 -0.87 8.51
N ALA A 93 16.29 -0.88 7.67
CA ALA A 93 16.14 -1.25 6.27
C ALA A 93 15.51 -2.65 6.10
N ALA A 94 15.76 -3.59 7.02
CA ALA A 94 15.14 -4.92 7.01
C ALA A 94 13.63 -4.88 7.33
N GLY A 95 13.16 -3.84 8.01
CA GLY A 95 11.74 -3.60 8.27
C GLY A 95 11.08 -2.69 7.24
N ASN A 96 11.70 -2.42 6.09
CA ASN A 96 11.11 -1.52 5.09
C ASN A 96 9.82 -2.11 4.50
N VAL A 97 8.90 -1.24 4.08
CA VAL A 97 7.65 -1.58 3.41
C VAL A 97 7.87 -2.58 2.26
N LEU A 98 8.94 -2.44 1.46
CA LEU A 98 9.24 -3.38 0.37
C LEU A 98 9.59 -4.80 0.86
N VAL A 99 10.26 -4.91 2.00
CA VAL A 99 10.62 -6.21 2.58
C VAL A 99 9.37 -6.89 3.10
N PHE A 100 8.51 -6.17 3.83
CA PHE A 100 7.22 -6.69 4.26
C PHE A 100 6.32 -7.05 3.07
N TYR A 101 6.32 -6.24 2.01
CA TYR A 101 5.58 -6.52 0.78
C TYR A 101 6.05 -7.85 0.16
N CYS A 102 7.36 -8.06 0.04
CA CYS A 102 7.89 -9.34 -0.48
C CYS A 102 7.49 -10.53 0.40
N ILE A 103 7.56 -10.39 1.72
CA ILE A 103 7.18 -11.45 2.66
C ILE A 103 5.69 -11.78 2.52
N LEU A 104 4.82 -10.77 2.54
CA LEU A 104 3.38 -10.95 2.38
C LEU A 104 3.04 -11.50 0.99
N TYR A 105 3.79 -11.13 -0.05
CA TYR A 105 3.60 -11.67 -1.40
C TYR A 105 3.90 -13.17 -1.47
N VAL A 106 4.94 -13.63 -0.76
CA VAL A 106 5.25 -15.06 -0.62
C VAL A 106 4.17 -15.78 0.19
N ILE A 107 3.64 -15.17 1.25
CA ILE A 107 2.51 -15.75 2.00
C ILE A 107 1.28 -15.89 1.08
N LYS A 108 1.03 -14.86 0.27
CA LYS A 108 -0.04 -14.84 -0.73
C LYS A 108 0.09 -15.95 -1.77
N SER A 109 1.30 -16.32 -2.20
CA SER A 109 1.48 -17.37 -3.21
C SER A 109 1.17 -18.77 -2.70
N ILE A 110 1.14 -18.97 -1.37
CA ILE A 110 0.81 -20.24 -0.72
C ILE A 110 -0.70 -20.33 -0.41
N LEU A 111 -1.42 -19.21 -0.43
CA LEU A 111 -2.86 -19.19 -0.15
C LEU A 111 -3.70 -19.75 -1.32
N PRO A 112 -4.77 -20.51 -1.02
CA PRO A 112 -5.68 -21.03 -2.04
C PRO A 112 -6.44 -19.89 -2.75
N ASP A 113 -6.80 -20.13 -4.02
CA ASP A 113 -7.61 -19.25 -4.88
C ASP A 113 -9.00 -18.99 -4.25
N THR A 114 -9.05 -18.00 -3.37
CA THR A 114 -10.25 -17.64 -2.59
C THR A 114 -10.43 -16.13 -2.60
N ALA A 115 -11.65 -15.66 -2.33
CA ALA A 115 -11.94 -14.23 -2.17
C ALA A 115 -11.04 -13.56 -1.12
N PHE A 116 -10.64 -14.32 -0.09
CA PHE A 116 -9.65 -13.87 0.90
C PHE A 116 -8.30 -13.55 0.28
N ARG A 117 -7.75 -14.43 -0.57
CA ARG A 117 -6.47 -14.18 -1.25
C ARG A 117 -6.53 -12.95 -2.15
N LEU A 118 -7.66 -12.72 -2.81
CA LEU A 118 -7.87 -11.56 -3.66
C LEU A 118 -7.88 -10.26 -2.82
N GLY A 119 -8.63 -10.25 -1.72
CA GLY A 119 -8.63 -9.12 -0.77
C GLY A 119 -7.25 -8.86 -0.16
N PHE A 120 -6.54 -9.92 0.23
CA PHE A 120 -5.18 -9.86 0.76
C PHE A 120 -4.18 -9.31 -0.27
N THR A 121 -4.30 -9.70 -1.54
CA THR A 121 -3.45 -9.18 -2.62
C THR A 121 -3.65 -7.67 -2.81
N ASN A 122 -4.90 -7.20 -2.74
CA ASN A 122 -5.21 -5.79 -2.89
C ASN A 122 -4.81 -4.96 -1.64
N GLY A 123 -4.80 -5.58 -0.47
CA GLY A 123 -4.40 -4.97 0.80
C GLY A 123 -2.89 -5.00 1.09
N LEU A 124 -2.12 -5.78 0.34
CA LEU A 124 -0.72 -6.13 0.63
C LEU A 124 0.17 -4.92 0.92
N MET A 125 -0.01 -3.85 0.15
CA MET A 125 0.78 -2.63 0.30
C MET A 125 0.39 -1.84 1.56
N SER A 126 -0.90 -1.73 1.86
CA SER A 126 -1.40 -1.11 3.10
C SER A 126 -0.99 -1.92 4.33
N GLU A 127 -1.06 -3.25 4.27
CA GLU A 127 -0.62 -4.14 5.34
C GLU A 127 0.89 -3.98 5.63
N SER A 128 1.69 -3.91 4.57
CA SER A 128 3.14 -3.66 4.67
C SER A 128 3.46 -2.33 5.36
N MET A 129 2.69 -1.27 5.08
CA MET A 129 2.82 0.01 5.77
C MET A 129 2.45 -0.06 7.25
N ILE A 130 1.41 -0.82 7.61
CA ILE A 130 1.01 -1.01 9.01
C ILE A 130 2.14 -1.70 9.79
N PHE A 131 2.73 -2.77 9.25
CA PHE A 131 3.87 -3.43 9.89
C PHE A 131 5.07 -2.49 10.07
N PHE A 132 5.38 -1.69 9.05
CA PHE A 132 6.44 -0.69 9.14
C PHE A 132 6.15 0.37 10.20
N PHE A 133 4.91 0.85 10.28
CA PHE A 133 4.50 1.86 11.27
C PHE A 133 4.58 1.31 12.70
N ILE A 134 4.11 0.09 12.93
CA ILE A 134 4.23 -0.59 14.23
C ILE A 134 5.70 -0.72 14.64
N LEU A 135 6.57 -1.10 13.70
CA LEU A 135 8.00 -1.23 13.95
C LEU A 135 8.65 0.10 14.35
N ILE A 136 8.31 1.19 13.65
CA ILE A 136 8.76 2.55 14.02
C ILE A 136 8.20 2.94 15.38
N TRP A 137 6.93 2.67 15.67
CA TRP A 137 6.28 3.03 16.92
C TRP A 137 6.99 2.38 18.12
N ILE A 138 7.24 1.07 18.05
CA ILE A 138 7.93 0.31 19.11
C ILE A 138 9.35 0.84 19.34
N LEU A 139 10.04 1.28 18.29
CA LEU A 139 11.36 1.89 18.39
C LEU A 139 11.32 3.30 18.97
N GLY A 140 10.35 4.10 18.55
CA GLY A 140 10.12 5.45 19.07
C GLY A 140 9.80 5.42 20.57
N SER A 141 8.97 4.48 21.02
CA SER A 141 8.64 4.32 22.44
C SER A 141 9.86 3.91 23.28
N LYS A 142 10.65 2.94 22.80
CA LYS A 142 11.89 2.50 23.48
C LYS A 142 12.98 3.57 23.55
N THR A 143 12.98 4.51 22.62
CA THR A 143 13.94 5.63 22.59
C THR A 143 13.48 6.78 23.50
N ALA A 144 12.18 6.92 23.75
CA ALA A 144 11.63 7.92 24.67
C ALA A 144 11.71 7.50 26.15
N GLU A 145 11.87 6.20 26.45
CA GLU A 145 12.11 5.67 27.80
C GLU A 145 13.59 5.71 28.24
N LYS A 146 14.51 6.15 27.37
CA LYS A 146 15.93 6.38 27.69
C LYS A 146 16.23 7.86 27.80
#